data_AF-A0A2T2XLU7-F1
#
_entry.id   AF-A0A2T2XLU7-F1
#
_cell.length_a   1.000
_cell.length_b   1.000
_cell.length_c   1.000
_cell.angle_alpha   90.00
_cell.angle_beta   90.00
_cell.angle_gamma   90.00
#
_symmetry.space_group_name_H-M   'P 1'
#
loop_
_entity.id
_entity.type
_entity.pdbx_description
1 polymer ?
#
loop_
_entity_poly.entity_id
_entity_poly.type
_entity_poly.pdbx_seq_one_letter_code
_entity_poly.pdbx_strand_id
1 'polypeptide(L)' 'METELWRDMVGKISTICVTGQFKRLQHQLEDLYRRAGVPQPAVQAYQDALLSLLAEEEEVHVSSPAN' A
#
# COMPACT_ATOMS: atom_id res chain seq x y z
N MET A 1 -16.14 -6.83 17.92
CA MET A 1 -14.75 -7.32 17.80
C MET A 1 -14.32 -7.60 16.36
N GLU A 2 -14.67 -8.71 15.69
CA GLU A 2 -14.18 -8.95 14.32
C GLU A 2 -14.63 -7.88 13.31
N THR A 3 -15.89 -7.44 13.37
CA THR A 3 -16.41 -6.41 12.47
C THR A 3 -15.74 -5.04 12.64
N GLU A 4 -15.22 -4.74 13.82
CA GLU A 4 -14.50 -3.48 14.09
C GLU A 4 -13.10 -3.53 13.48
N LEU A 5 -12.38 -4.64 13.65
CA LEU A 5 -11.09 -4.87 13.02
C LEU A 5 -11.16 -4.73 11.48
N TRP A 6 -12.15 -5.36 10.85
CA TRP A 6 -12.34 -5.26 9.40
C TRP A 6 -12.68 -3.84 8.96
N ARG A 7 -13.47 -3.11 9.74
CA ARG A 7 -13.81 -1.71 9.45
C ARG A 7 -12.58 -0.81 9.53
N ASP A 8 -11.75 -0.99 10.55
CA ASP A 8 -10.51 -0.23 10.73
C ASP A 8 -9.54 -0.51 9.58
N MET A 9 -9.40 -1.77 9.18
CA MET A 9 -8.53 -2.15 8.07
C MET A 9 -9.02 -1.57 6.72
N VAL A 10 -10.33 -1.59 6.46
CA VAL A 10 -10.91 -0.94 5.28
C VAL A 10 -10.66 0.57 5.31
N GLY A 11 -10.77 1.20 6.48
CA GLY A 11 -10.48 2.61 6.67
C GLY A 11 -9.02 2.95 6.33
N LYS A 12 -8.08 2.13 6.82
CA LYS A 12 -6.65 2.28 6.52
C LYS A 12 -6.37 2.15 5.03
N ILE A 13 -6.81 1.07 4.40
CA ILE A 13 -6.64 0.84 2.95
C ILE A 13 -7.21 2.02 2.15
N SER A 14 -8.43 2.45 2.49
CA SER A 14 -9.07 3.56 1.79
C SER A 14 -8.27 4.85 1.91
N THR A 15 -7.70 5.11 3.09
CA THR A 15 -6.86 6.29 3.35
C THR A 15 -5.59 6.25 2.53
N ILE A 16 -4.91 5.09 2.48
CA ILE A 16 -3.68 4.91 1.69
C ILE A 16 -3.96 5.15 0.20
N CYS A 17 -5.00 4.53 -0.35
CA CYS A 17 -5.29 4.58 -1.79
C CYS A 17 -5.60 5.98 -2.33
N VAL A 18 -6.05 6.91 -1.48
CA VAL A 18 -6.32 8.29 -1.91
C VAL A 18 -5.10 9.20 -1.83
N THR A 19 -4.01 8.76 -1.18
CA THR A 19 -2.81 9.59 -1.01
C THR A 19 -2.05 9.82 -2.32
N GLY A 20 -1.36 10.96 -2.39
CA GLY A 20 -0.45 11.24 -3.51
C GLY A 20 0.76 10.30 -3.55
N GLN A 21 1.22 9.79 -2.41
CA GLN A 21 2.33 8.84 -2.32
C GLN A 21 1.96 7.52 -2.99
N PHE A 22 0.79 6.96 -2.66
CA PHE A 22 0.27 5.75 -3.28
C PHE A 22 0.16 5.89 -4.80
N LYS A 23 -0.51 6.94 -5.29
CA LYS A 23 -0.71 7.16 -6.74
C LYS A 23 0.61 7.28 -7.50
N ARG A 24 1.61 7.95 -6.92
CA ARG A 24 2.94 8.07 -7.53
C ARG A 24 3.66 6.72 -7.58
N LEU A 25 3.70 6.00 -6.46
CA LEU A 25 4.35 4.70 -6.38
C LEU A 25 3.69 3.69 -7.34
N GLN A 26 2.37 3.63 -7.35
CA GLN A 26 1.60 2.80 -8.27
C GLN A 26 1.97 3.10 -9.73
N HIS A 27 1.98 4.37 -10.15
CA HIS A 27 2.34 4.74 -11.53
C HIS A 27 3.78 4.34 -11.88
N GLN A 28 4.73 4.56 -10.96
CA GLN A 28 6.13 4.21 -11.16
C GLN A 28 6.32 2.69 -11.31
N LEU A 29 5.65 1.90 -10.47
CA LEU A 29 5.67 0.44 -10.55
C LEU A 29 4.98 -0.06 -11.82
N GLU A 30 3.84 0.52 -12.21
CA GLU A 30 3.15 0.12 -13.43
C GLU A 30 4.01 0.34 -14.68
N ASP A 31 4.68 1.50 -14.77
CA ASP A 31 5.59 1.78 -15.88
C ASP A 31 6.79 0.83 -15.90
N LEU A 32 7.34 0.49 -14.72
CA LEU A 32 8.40 -0.49 -14.59
C LEU A 32 7.94 -1.89 -15.05
N TYR A 33 6.78 -2.33 -14.57
CA TYR A 33 6.19 -3.64 -14.88
C TYR A 33 5.80 -3.78 -16.34
N ARG A 34 5.30 -2.70 -16.95
CA ARG A 34 5.03 -2.65 -18.39
C ARG A 34 6.31 -2.84 -19.21
N ARG A 35 7.41 -2.20 -18.81
CA ARG A 35 8.73 -2.34 -19.47
C ARG A 35 9.34 -3.72 -19.27
N ALA A 36 9.11 -4.33 -18.12
CA ALA A 36 9.61 -5.66 -17.78
C ALA A 36 8.77 -6.82 -18.38
N GLY A 37 7.63 -6.52 -19.02
CA GLY A 37 6.75 -7.54 -19.60
C GLY A 37 5.97 -8.35 -18.54
N VAL A 38 5.76 -7.77 -17.35
CA VAL A 38 4.98 -8.41 -16.29
C VAL A 38 3.50 -8.50 -16.71
N PRO A 39 2.84 -9.65 -16.55
CA PRO A 39 1.40 -9.77 -16.80
C PRO A 39 0.59 -8.84 -15.91
N GLN A 40 -0.45 -8.21 -16.47
CA GLN A 40 -1.36 -7.31 -15.72
C GLN A 40 -0.63 -6.24 -14.89
N PRO A 41 0.22 -5.40 -15.51
CA PRO A 41 1.14 -4.51 -14.81
C PRO A 41 0.43 -3.54 -13.87
N ALA A 42 -0.78 -3.07 -14.23
CA ALA A 42 -1.57 -2.17 -13.39
C ALA A 42 -2.07 -2.85 -12.10
N VAL A 43 -2.49 -4.11 -12.17
CA VAL A 43 -2.97 -4.88 -11.00
C VAL A 43 -1.81 -5.16 -10.05
N GLN A 44 -0.68 -5.63 -10.61
CA GLN A 44 0.52 -5.92 -9.83
C GLN A 44 1.05 -4.65 -9.14
N ALA A 45 1.13 -3.54 -9.87
CA ALA A 45 1.59 -2.26 -9.33
C ALA A 45 0.68 -1.72 -8.22
N TYR A 46 -0.64 -1.89 -8.35
CA TYR A 46 -1.59 -1.50 -7.32
C TYR A 46 -1.40 -2.32 -6.03
N GLN A 47 -1.27 -3.65 -6.16
CA GLN A 47 -1.07 -4.55 -5.02
C GLN A 47 0.26 -4.24 -4.31
N ASP A 48 1.35 -4.14 -5.07
CA ASP A 48 2.68 -3.93 -4.51
C ASP A 48 2.82 -2.53 -3.88
N ALA A 49 2.21 -1.49 -4.47
CA ALA A 49 2.19 -0.15 -3.87
C ALA A 49 1.40 -0.14 -2.54
N LEU A 50 0.26 -0.83 -2.48
CA LEU A 50 -0.56 -0.90 -1.26
C LEU A 50 0.17 -1.67 -0.15
N LEU A 51 0.75 -2.83 -0.48
CA LEU A 51 1.51 -3.65 0.46
C LEU A 51 2.74 -2.93 0.99
N SER A 52 3.46 -2.21 0.12
CA SER A 52 4.65 -1.43 0.53
C SER A 52 4.29 -0.37 1.57
N LEU A 53 3.20 0.39 1.34
CA LEU A 53 2.78 1.44 2.27
C LEU A 53 2.18 0.91 3.57
N LEU A 54 1.49 -0.23 3.52
CA LEU A 54 1.03 -0.93 4.73
C LEU A 54 2.22 -1.41 5.58
N ALA A 55 3.25 -1.98 4.94
CA ALA A 55 4.46 -2.42 5.63
C ALA A 55 5.23 -1.25 6.25
N GLU A 56 5.36 -0.13 5.53
CA GLU A 56 5.96 1.11 6.07
C GLU A 56 5.22 1.61 7.32
N GLU A 57 3.88 1.61 7.33
CA GLU A 57 3.10 1.99 8.51
C GLU A 57 3.34 1.05 9.71
N GLU A 58 3.44 -0.26 9.47
CA GLU A 58 3.71 -1.24 10.52
C GLU A 58 5.11 -1.06 11.12
N GLU A 59 6.13 -0.79 10.30
CA GLU A 59 7.51 -0.53 10.77
C GLU A 59 7.60 0.74 11.63
N VAL A 60 6.83 1.78 11.31
CA VAL A 60 6.74 3.02 12.12
C VAL A 60 6.15 2.74 13.51
N HIS A 61 5.25 1.77 13.64
CA HIS A 61 4.65 1.42 14.94
C HIS A 61 5.56 0.55 15.81
N VAL A 62 6.48 -0.23 15.21
CA VAL A 62 7.43 -1.08 15.95
C VAL A 62 8.65 -0.28 16.45
N SER A 63 8.96 0.85 15.83
CA SER A 63 10.18 1.63 16.07
C SER A 63 10.05 2.79 17.08
N SER A 64 8.90 2.95 17.76
CA SER A 64 8.78 3.89 18.88
C SER A 64 9.32 3.24 20.17
N PRO A 65 10.48 3.67 20.71
CA PRO A 65 10.91 3.20 22.03
C PRO A 65 10.05 3.90 23.08
N ALA A 66 9.61 3.12 24.07
CA ALA A 66 8.92 3.59 25.25
C ALA A 66 9.63 4.83 25.84
N ASN A 67 8.86 5.90 26.02
CA ASN A 67 9.23 7.08 26.79
C ASN A 67 8.46 7.05 28.12
#